data_AF-A0A3D0IYZ7-F1
#
_entry.id   AF-A0A3D0IYZ7-F1
#
_cell.length_a   1.000
_cell.length_b   1.000
_cell.length_c   1.000
_cell.angle_alpha   90.00
_cell.angle_beta   90.00
_cell.angle_gamma   90.00
#
_symmetry.space_group_name_H-M   'P 1'
#
loop_
_entity.id
_entity.type
_entity.pdbx_description
1 polymer ?
#
loop_
_entity_poly.entity_id
_entity_poly.type
_entity_poly.pdbx_seq_one_letter_code
_entity_poly.pdbx_strand_id
1 'polypeptide(L)' 'MIRNLIFDWSGTLVDDLAPVLIATNHVFGLHGKPLFDRETFRKKFYLPYKGFYEEHLPGVALAGLEKIFRKV' A
#
# COMPACT_ATOMS: atom_id res chain seq x y z
N MET A 1 -35.85 9.43 -1.05
CA MET A 1 -34.87 10.53 -1.19
C MET A 1 -33.66 10.20 -0.34
N ILE A 2 -32.46 10.17 -0.92
CA ILE A 2 -31.21 9.96 -0.17
C ILE A 2 -30.88 11.24 0.59
N ARG A 3 -30.50 11.13 1.87
CA ARG A 3 -30.21 12.27 2.76
C ARG A 3 -28.73 12.51 3.01
N ASN A 4 -27.92 11.46 2.99
CA ASN A 4 -26.48 11.54 3.24
C ASN A 4 -25.74 10.66 2.23
N LEU A 5 -24.57 11.12 1.82
CA LEU A 5 -23.61 10.36 1.01
C LEU A 5 -22.28 10.36 1.75
N ILE A 6 -21.70 9.17 1.92
CA ILE A 6 -20.38 8.97 2.52
C ILE A 6 -19.52 8.37 1.42
N PHE A 7 -18.37 8.97 1.18
CA PHE A 7 -17.42 8.51 0.18
C PHE A 7 -16.18 7.96 0.88
N ASP A 8 -15.70 6.83 0.36
CA ASP A 8 -14.34 6.41 0.65
C ASP A 8 -13.35 7.37 -0.02
N TRP A 9 -12.11 7.37 0.44
CA TRP A 9 -11.06 8.23 -0.09
C TRP A 9 -10.32 7.53 -1.24
N SER A 10 -9.57 6.49 -0.92
CA SER A 10 -8.68 5.76 -1.83
C SER A 10 -9.47 5.03 -2.93
N GLY A 11 -9.11 5.30 -4.19
CA GLY A 11 -9.79 4.72 -5.36
C GLY A 11 -11.24 5.16 -5.57
N THR A 12 -11.78 6.05 -4.72
CA THR A 12 -13.15 6.59 -4.83
C THR A 12 -13.11 8.09 -5.11
N LEU A 13 -12.54 8.90 -4.19
CA LEU A 13 -12.35 10.34 -4.40
C LEU A 13 -10.97 10.67 -4.97
N VAL A 14 -9.98 9.81 -4.73
CA VAL A 14 -8.58 10.02 -5.15
C VAL A 14 -8.01 8.77 -5.82
N ASP A 15 -7.38 8.91 -6.99
CA ASP A 15 -6.52 7.86 -7.57
C ASP A 15 -5.14 7.92 -6.90
N ASP A 16 -5.00 7.16 -5.81
CA ASP A 16 -3.77 7.03 -5.02
C ASP A 16 -2.99 5.75 -5.36
N LEU A 17 -3.35 5.03 -6.42
CA LEU A 17 -2.70 3.75 -6.75
C LEU A 17 -1.21 3.93 -7.09
N ALA A 18 -0.87 5.00 -7.81
CA ALA A 18 0.52 5.28 -8.19
C ALA A 18 1.44 5.55 -6.98
N PRO A 19 1.13 6.50 -6.08
CA PRO A 19 1.98 6.76 -4.91
C PRO A 19 2.08 5.54 -3.97
N VAL A 20 0.98 4.81 -3.77
CA VAL A 20 0.99 3.60 -2.92
C VAL A 20 1.88 2.50 -3.53
N LEU A 21 1.84 2.31 -4.86
CA LEU A 21 2.73 1.39 -5.56
C LEU A 21 4.20 1.80 -5.42
N ILE A 22 4.52 3.07 -5.62
CA ILE A 22 5.91 3.58 -5.52
C ILE A 22 6.45 3.34 -4.11
N ALA A 23 5.69 3.70 -3.08
CA ALA A 23 6.07 3.50 -1.70
C ALA A 23 6.26 2.01 -1.37
N THR A 24 5.37 1.14 -1.85
CA THR A 24 5.48 -0.30 -1.64
C THR A 24 6.72 -0.87 -2.33
N ASN A 25 6.96 -0.51 -3.58
CA ASN A 25 8.14 -0.96 -4.32
C ASN A 25 9.44 -0.44 -3.71
N HIS A 26 9.44 0.77 -3.14
CA HIS A 26 10.60 1.27 -2.40
C HIS A 26 10.89 0.38 -1.18
N VAL A 27 9.87 0.02 -0.39
CA VAL A 27 10.03 -0.91 0.74
C VAL A 27 10.51 -2.29 0.27
N PHE A 28 9.91 -2.84 -0.78
CA PHE A 28 10.29 -4.17 -1.31
C PHE A 28 11.73 -4.17 -1.81
N GLY A 29 12.15 -3.12 -2.51
CA GLY A 29 13.53 -2.96 -2.97
C GLY A 29 14.55 -2.93 -1.83
N LEU A 30 14.26 -2.21 -0.73
CA LEU A 30 15.12 -2.18 0.46
C LEU A 30 15.26 -3.55 1.14
N HIS A 31 14.33 -4.47 0.90
CA HIS A 31 14.33 -5.83 1.46
C HIS A 31 14.68 -6.91 0.42
N GLY A 32 15.17 -6.52 -0.77
CA GLY A 32 15.57 -7.44 -1.82
C GLY A 32 14.43 -8.27 -2.41
N LYS A 33 13.18 -7.82 -2.28
CA LYS A 33 12.00 -8.49 -2.86
C LYS A 33 11.74 -8.02 -4.29
N PRO A 34 11.12 -8.87 -5.13
CA PRO A 34 10.67 -8.45 -6.45
C PRO A 34 9.71 -7.26 -6.38
N LEU A 35 9.87 -6.30 -7.28
CA LEU A 35 8.96 -5.16 -7.40
C LEU A 35 7.67 -5.58 -8.11
N PHE A 36 6.56 -4.95 -7.75
CA PHE A 36 5.30 -5.12 -8.45
C PHE A 36 5.20 -4.20 -9.66
N ASP A 37 4.57 -4.70 -10.73
CA ASP A 37 3.94 -3.85 -11.73
C ASP A 37 2.58 -3.34 -11.24
N ARG A 38 2.00 -2.36 -11.95
CA ARG A 38 0.74 -1.71 -11.55
C ARG A 38 -0.45 -2.67 -11.52
N GLU A 39 -0.57 -3.58 -12.47
CA GLU A 39 -1.71 -4.50 -12.52
C GLU A 39 -1.64 -5.53 -11.41
N THR A 40 -0.47 -6.14 -11.22
CA THR A 40 -0.27 -7.13 -10.16
C THR A 40 -0.50 -6.51 -8.80
N PHE A 41 0.02 -5.30 -8.58
CA PHE A 41 -0.17 -4.58 -7.32
C PHE A 41 -1.65 -4.28 -7.05
N ARG A 42 -2.37 -3.74 -8.03
CA ARG A 42 -3.81 -3.46 -7.92
C ARG A 42 -4.64 -4.71 -7.55
N LYS A 43 -4.25 -5.88 -8.04
CA LYS A 43 -4.96 -7.15 -7.78
C LYS A 43 -4.62 -7.76 -6.41
N LYS A 44 -3.41 -7.50 -5.89
CA LYS A 44 -2.88 -8.17 -4.69
C LYS A 44 -2.87 -7.31 -3.44
N PHE A 45 -2.78 -5.99 -3.58
CA PHE A 45 -2.74 -5.10 -2.43
C PHE A 45 -4.10 -5.04 -1.73
N TYR A 46 -4.08 -5.10 -0.40
CA TYR A 46 -5.28 -4.98 0.43
C TYR A 46 -4.97 -4.26 1.74
N LEU A 47 -6.03 -3.69 2.33
CA LEU A 47 -6.01 -3.14 3.68
C LEU A 47 -6.68 -4.13 4.66
N PRO A 48 -6.28 -4.15 5.95
CA PRO A 48 -5.20 -3.36 6.55
C PRO A 48 -3.81 -3.82 6.07
N TYR A 49 -2.95 -2.85 5.71
CA TYR A 49 -1.66 -3.14 5.07
C TYR A 49 -0.70 -3.98 5.94
N LYS A 50 -0.89 -4.02 7.28
CA LYS A 50 -0.10 -4.88 8.17
C LYS A 50 -0.11 -6.34 7.71
N GLY A 51 -1.27 -6.87 7.34
CA GLY A 51 -1.39 -8.26 6.86
C GLY A 51 -0.63 -8.47 5.55
N PHE A 52 -0.80 -7.53 4.60
CA PHE A 52 -0.10 -7.55 3.33
C PHE A 52 1.42 -7.58 3.49
N TYR A 53 1.97 -6.74 4.38
CA TYR A 53 3.41 -6.73 4.63
C TYR A 53 3.91 -7.93 5.43
N GLU A 54 3.14 -8.47 6.38
CA GLU A 54 3.53 -9.70 7.09
C GLU A 54 3.63 -10.90 6.12
N GLU A 55 2.72 -10.98 5.15
CA GLU A 55 2.71 -12.04 4.14
C GLU A 55 3.95 -11.98 3.22
N HIS A 56 4.37 -10.78 2.83
CA HIS A 56 5.44 -10.60 1.84
C HIS A 56 6.83 -10.35 2.46
N LEU A 57 6.86 -9.76 3.65
CA LEU A 57 8.04 -9.37 4.43
C LEU A 57 7.90 -9.86 5.89
N PRO A 58 7.81 -11.20 6.12
CA PRO A 58 7.60 -11.75 7.44
C PRO A 58 8.74 -11.34 8.40
N GLY A 59 8.37 -10.96 9.62
CA GLY A 59 9.30 -10.53 10.66
C GLY A 59 9.84 -9.10 10.55
N VAL A 60 9.43 -8.33 9.52
CA VAL A 60 9.77 -6.90 9.44
C VAL A 60 8.80 -6.07 10.28
N ALA A 61 9.32 -5.39 11.30
CA ALA A 61 8.49 -4.60 12.20
C ALA A 61 7.85 -3.41 11.47
N LEU A 62 6.52 -3.25 11.63
CA LEU A 62 5.73 -2.19 11.00
C LEU A 62 6.25 -0.78 11.30
N ALA A 63 6.74 -0.55 12.53
CA ALA A 63 7.34 0.72 12.94
C ALA A 63 8.59 1.11 12.10
N GLY A 64 9.31 0.11 11.57
CA GLY A 64 10.40 0.33 10.62
C GLY A 64 9.88 0.77 9.25
N LEU A 65 8.79 0.16 8.78
CA LEU A 65 8.16 0.49 7.50
C LEU A 65 7.56 1.89 7.49
N GLU A 66 6.92 2.32 8.58
CA GLU A 66 6.33 3.66 8.70
C GLU A 66 7.37 4.78 8.53
N LYS A 67 8.61 4.57 8.98
CA LYS A 67 9.70 5.55 8.78
C LYS A 67 10.10 5.68 7.31
N ILE A 68 9.89 4.64 6.51
CA ILE A 68 10.18 4.62 5.08
C ILE A 68 9.03 5.32 4.34
N PHE A 69 7.78 5.01 4.67
CA PHE A 69 6.62 5.66 4.05
C PHE A 69 6.57 7.18 4.25
N ARG A 70 7.03 7.69 5.40
CA ARG A 70 7.05 9.13 5.69
C ARG A 70 8.10 9.93 4.92
N LYS A 71 9.03 9.26 4.22
CA LYS A 71 10.14 9.88 3.48
C LYS A 71 9.94 9.88 1.97
N VAL A 72 8.90 9.20 1.48
CA VAL A 72 8.55 9.09 0.05
C VAL A 72 7.44 10.07 -0.28
#